data_AF-A0A7Y5JY84-F1
#
_entry.id   AF-A0A7Y5JY84-F1
#
_cell.length_a   1.000
_cell.length_b   1.000
_cell.length_c   1.000
_cell.angle_alpha   90.00
_cell.angle_beta   90.00
_cell.angle_gamma   90.00
#
_symmetry.space_group_name_H-M   'P 1'
#
loop_
_entity.id
_entity.type
_entity.pdbx_description
1 polymer ?
#
loop_
_entity_poly.entity_id
_entity_poly.type
_entity_poly.pdbx_seq_one_letter_code
_entity_poly.pdbx_strand_id
1 'polypeptide(L)'
;MELTTTVNDEPRVVEVDGTEAAVEVVRDRLGLTGTKLVCGSGVCGACTMLVDGEPVLGCLTPATRLRDAGVTTVEGIAHGDDLHPVQRAFAHHDGLQCGYCTPGFVVDAVAFHDRWRVEHGTDEPARETIAAALAGHLCRCGAYEGVFRAVAAACRGEHDDGAGTVERVDAPAKVTGSAVYTTDVSLPGMLHAAFRRSHVAAGIVGPITFPPGVAGVDLLAQEGPGDRRVRWAGQPIAVVAAESPAEARRLARELDVRVTTQPFVVDPAEAVRPGAPLVYGSRADRKAAPSAGEGGSMPVPWDGNRH
;
A
#
# COMPACT_ATOMS: atom_id res chain seq x y z
N MET A 1 -24.27 5.41 -3.55
CA MET A 1 -24.71 5.05 -4.91
C MET A 1 -24.51 3.57 -5.03
N GLU A 2 -25.57 2.84 -5.35
CA GLU A 2 -25.47 1.40 -5.57
C GLU A 2 -24.69 1.10 -6.85
N LEU A 3 -23.71 0.21 -6.74
CA LEU A 3 -22.94 -0.33 -7.84
C LEU A 3 -23.08 -1.85 -7.85
N THR A 4 -23.52 -2.38 -9.00
CA THR A 4 -23.57 -3.82 -9.27
C THR A 4 -22.40 -4.18 -10.17
N THR A 5 -21.71 -5.27 -9.87
CA THR A 5 -20.55 -5.78 -10.63
C THR A 5 -20.42 -7.28 -10.40
N THR A 6 -19.74 -8.01 -11.29
CA THR A 6 -19.37 -9.41 -11.06
C THR A 6 -17.90 -9.47 -10.69
N VAL A 7 -17.56 -9.98 -9.51
CA VAL A 7 -16.16 -10.08 -9.05
C VAL A 7 -15.82 -11.52 -8.77
N ASN A 8 -14.79 -12.05 -9.46
CA ASN A 8 -14.39 -13.45 -9.42
C ASN A 8 -15.61 -14.38 -9.64
N ASP A 9 -16.36 -14.14 -10.71
CA ASP A 9 -17.60 -14.85 -11.09
C ASP A 9 -18.79 -14.74 -10.12
N GLU A 10 -18.66 -13.99 -9.02
CA GLU A 10 -19.74 -13.76 -8.07
C GLU A 10 -20.38 -12.38 -8.25
N PRO A 11 -21.72 -12.26 -8.39
CA PRO A 11 -22.38 -10.98 -8.41
C PRO A 11 -22.25 -10.26 -7.06
N ARG A 12 -21.88 -8.98 -7.09
CA ARG A 12 -21.70 -8.11 -5.93
C ARG A 12 -22.53 -6.85 -6.11
N VAL A 13 -23.11 -6.40 -5.00
CA VAL A 13 -23.77 -5.10 -4.86
C VAL A 13 -23.06 -4.35 -3.75
N VAL A 14 -22.58 -3.15 -4.04
CA VAL A 14 -21.80 -2.34 -3.09
C VAL A 14 -22.22 -0.88 -3.18
N GLU A 15 -22.36 -0.24 -2.02
CA GLU A 15 -22.59 1.20 -1.94
C GLU A 15 -21.26 1.96 -2.02
N VAL A 16 -21.18 2.87 -2.99
CA VAL A 16 -20.01 3.74 -3.21
C VAL A 16 -20.39 5.22 -3.11
N ASP A 17 -19.45 6.07 -2.69
CA ASP A 17 -19.66 7.52 -2.58
C ASP A 17 -19.42 8.29 -3.90
N GLY A 18 -18.91 7.61 -4.93
CA GLY A 18 -18.64 8.16 -6.25
C GLY A 18 -17.26 8.79 -6.44
N THR A 19 -16.47 8.88 -5.37
CA THR A 19 -15.08 9.39 -5.39
C THR A 19 -14.03 8.30 -5.17
N GLU A 20 -14.46 7.13 -4.69
CA GLU A 20 -13.62 5.94 -4.46
C GLU A 20 -12.96 5.41 -5.76
N ALA A 21 -11.72 4.97 -5.62
CA ALA A 21 -11.04 4.18 -6.65
C ALA A 21 -11.52 2.72 -6.61
N ALA A 22 -11.40 2.01 -7.73
CA ALA A 22 -11.77 0.60 -7.86
C ALA A 22 -11.04 -0.28 -6.84
N VAL A 23 -9.75 0.00 -6.57
CA VAL A 23 -9.00 -0.73 -5.54
C VAL A 23 -9.59 -0.55 -4.15
N GLU A 24 -10.09 0.63 -3.79
CA GLU A 24 -10.70 0.87 -2.47
C GLU A 24 -11.99 0.05 -2.31
N VAL A 25 -12.80 -0.03 -3.38
CA VAL A 25 -14.01 -0.87 -3.38
C VAL A 25 -13.67 -2.36 -3.29
N VAL A 26 -12.82 -2.86 -4.19
CA VAL A 26 -12.45 -4.29 -4.23
C VAL A 26 -11.78 -4.72 -2.93
N ARG A 27 -10.85 -3.91 -2.43
CA ARG A 27 -10.02 -4.27 -1.28
C ARG A 27 -10.72 -4.02 0.05
N ASP A 28 -11.27 -2.81 0.25
CA ASP A 28 -11.73 -2.36 1.57
C ASP A 28 -13.23 -2.61 1.78
N ARG A 29 -14.06 -2.61 0.71
CA ARG A 29 -15.50 -2.93 0.81
C ARG A 29 -15.79 -4.42 0.64
N LEU A 30 -15.15 -5.05 -0.36
CA LEU A 30 -15.39 -6.46 -0.69
C LEU A 30 -14.43 -7.42 0.04
N GLY A 31 -13.39 -6.90 0.69
CA GLY A 31 -12.43 -7.70 1.47
C GLY A 31 -11.45 -8.52 0.63
N LEU A 32 -11.35 -8.24 -0.68
CA LEU A 32 -10.42 -8.92 -1.60
C LEU A 32 -9.05 -8.26 -1.49
N THR A 33 -8.37 -8.55 -0.36
CA THR A 33 -7.15 -7.88 0.03
C THR A 33 -5.92 -8.25 -0.79
N GLY A 34 -6.00 -9.24 -1.69
CA GLY A 34 -4.94 -9.58 -2.64
C GLY A 34 -4.64 -8.43 -3.62
N THR A 35 -5.62 -7.61 -3.95
CA THR A 35 -5.41 -6.36 -4.71
C THR A 35 -4.76 -5.31 -3.82
N LYS A 36 -3.44 -5.13 -3.89
CA LYS A 36 -2.68 -4.31 -2.93
C LYS A 36 -2.64 -2.83 -3.31
N LEU A 37 -2.95 -1.95 -2.35
CA LEU A 37 -2.78 -0.49 -2.50
C LEU A 37 -1.43 -0.04 -1.90
N VAL A 38 -0.46 0.29 -2.76
CA VAL A 38 0.87 0.78 -2.35
C VAL A 38 1.05 2.26 -2.65
N CYS A 39 1.28 2.61 -3.93
CA CYS A 39 1.68 3.97 -4.31
C CYS A 39 0.50 4.93 -4.49
N GLY A 40 -0.71 4.41 -4.72
CA GLY A 40 -1.92 5.21 -4.99
C GLY A 40 -1.83 6.18 -6.18
N SER A 41 -0.85 6.00 -7.07
CA SER A 41 -0.49 6.96 -8.13
C SER A 41 -0.20 6.29 -9.48
N GLY A 42 -0.49 5.00 -9.59
CA GLY A 42 -0.33 4.23 -10.83
C GLY A 42 1.10 3.87 -11.22
N VAL A 43 2.06 3.94 -10.29
CA VAL A 43 3.48 3.73 -10.59
C VAL A 43 3.94 2.28 -10.35
N CYS A 44 3.34 1.56 -9.39
CA CYS A 44 3.90 0.30 -8.90
C CYS A 44 3.24 -0.99 -9.38
N GLY A 45 2.08 -0.94 -10.03
CA GLY A 45 1.35 -2.14 -10.52
C GLY A 45 0.74 -3.07 -9.47
N ALA A 46 1.06 -2.93 -8.18
CA ALA A 46 0.57 -3.83 -7.13
C ALA A 46 -0.98 -3.94 -6.99
N CYS A 47 -1.73 -2.97 -7.50
CA CYS A 47 -3.19 -2.94 -7.49
C CYS A 47 -3.82 -3.45 -8.79
N THR A 48 -3.07 -4.14 -9.66
CA THR A 48 -3.60 -4.64 -10.92
C THR A 48 -4.71 -5.66 -10.69
N MET A 49 -5.82 -5.47 -11.40
CA MET A 49 -6.95 -6.38 -11.53
C MET A 49 -7.32 -6.45 -13.02
N LEU A 50 -8.06 -7.47 -13.45
CA LEU A 50 -8.66 -7.47 -14.78
C LEU A 50 -10.06 -6.89 -14.70
N VAL A 51 -10.39 -5.99 -15.62
CA VAL A 51 -11.76 -5.51 -15.85
C VAL A 51 -12.12 -5.87 -17.28
N ASP A 52 -13.13 -6.73 -17.44
CA ASP A 52 -13.55 -7.33 -18.70
C ASP A 52 -12.38 -8.00 -19.46
N GLY A 53 -11.50 -8.67 -18.70
CA GLY A 53 -10.32 -9.37 -19.23
C GLY A 53 -9.08 -8.50 -19.44
N GLU A 54 -9.19 -7.16 -19.32
CA GLU A 54 -8.08 -6.24 -19.53
C GLU A 54 -7.42 -5.80 -18.22
N PRO A 55 -6.08 -5.86 -18.11
CA PRO A 55 -5.37 -5.34 -16.94
C PRO A 55 -5.59 -3.84 -16.74
N VAL A 56 -5.99 -3.46 -15.53
CA VAL A 56 -6.14 -2.05 -15.13
C VAL A 56 -5.49 -1.78 -13.79
N LEU A 57 -5.03 -0.54 -13.60
CA LEU A 57 -4.55 -0.06 -12.32
C LEU A 57 -5.74 0.36 -11.44
N GLY A 58 -6.07 -0.46 -10.44
CA GLY A 58 -7.21 -0.21 -9.56
C GLY A 58 -7.18 1.14 -8.85
N CYS A 59 -5.99 1.68 -8.55
CA CYS A 59 -5.84 2.98 -7.88
C CYS A 59 -6.12 4.20 -8.77
N LEU A 60 -6.08 4.04 -10.10
CA LEU A 60 -6.40 5.11 -11.05
C LEU A 60 -7.75 4.91 -11.75
N THR A 61 -8.37 3.76 -11.53
CA THR A 61 -9.67 3.42 -12.10
C THR A 61 -10.77 3.91 -11.16
N PRO A 62 -11.68 4.80 -11.58
CA PRO A 62 -12.82 5.17 -10.75
C PRO A 62 -13.71 3.96 -10.46
N ALA A 63 -14.22 3.83 -9.23
CA ALA A 63 -15.09 2.71 -8.87
C ALA A 63 -16.31 2.56 -9.79
N THR A 64 -16.83 3.67 -10.32
CA THR A 64 -17.95 3.68 -11.27
C THR A 64 -17.70 2.91 -12.56
N ARG A 65 -16.43 2.68 -12.93
CA ARG A 65 -16.08 1.86 -14.09
C ARG A 65 -16.32 0.36 -13.87
N LEU A 66 -16.50 -0.07 -12.62
CA LEU A 66 -16.82 -1.46 -12.30
C LEU A 66 -18.30 -1.80 -12.52
N ARG A 67 -19.16 -0.80 -12.73
CA ARG A 67 -20.58 -1.00 -12.93
C ARG A 67 -20.83 -1.92 -14.12
N ASP A 68 -21.56 -3.00 -13.87
CA ASP A 68 -21.94 -4.04 -14.82
C ASP A 68 -20.75 -4.76 -15.50
N ALA A 69 -19.52 -4.54 -15.00
CA ALA A 69 -18.29 -5.14 -15.51
C ALA A 69 -17.95 -6.44 -14.80
N GLY A 70 -17.19 -7.30 -15.48
CA GLY A 70 -16.55 -8.47 -14.89
C GLY A 70 -15.16 -8.12 -14.35
N VAL A 71 -14.93 -8.34 -13.05
CA VAL A 71 -13.67 -8.06 -12.37
C VAL A 71 -13.02 -9.37 -11.95
N THR A 72 -11.77 -9.59 -12.34
CA THR A 72 -10.94 -10.70 -11.84
C THR A 72 -9.78 -10.16 -11.02
N THR A 73 -9.70 -10.61 -9.79
CA THR A 73 -8.60 -10.34 -8.85
C THR A 73 -7.71 -11.57 -8.71
N VAL A 74 -6.60 -11.48 -7.98
CA VAL A 74 -5.72 -12.64 -7.78
C VAL A 74 -6.44 -13.80 -7.09
N GLU A 75 -7.42 -13.50 -6.25
CA GLU A 75 -8.25 -14.47 -5.54
C GLU A 75 -9.15 -15.28 -6.49
N GLY A 76 -9.48 -14.75 -7.67
CA GLY A 76 -10.30 -15.41 -8.69
C GLY A 76 -9.50 -16.21 -9.72
N ILE A 77 -8.16 -16.20 -9.65
CA ILE A 77 -7.31 -16.86 -10.66
C ILE A 77 -7.21 -18.38 -10.42
N ALA A 78 -7.23 -18.81 -9.17
CA ALA A 78 -7.18 -20.24 -8.83
C ALA A 78 -8.60 -20.82 -8.76
N HIS A 79 -8.75 -22.07 -9.19
CA HIS A 79 -10.01 -22.81 -9.05
C HIS A 79 -9.91 -23.81 -7.90
N GLY A 80 -10.29 -23.37 -6.70
CA GLY A 80 -10.09 -24.16 -5.48
C GLY A 80 -8.59 -24.35 -5.20
N ASP A 81 -8.15 -25.61 -5.07
CA ASP A 81 -6.73 -25.94 -4.85
C ASP A 81 -5.91 -25.99 -6.16
N ASP A 82 -6.55 -25.84 -7.32
CA ASP A 82 -5.86 -25.83 -8.61
C ASP A 82 -5.38 -24.42 -8.95
N LEU A 83 -4.09 -24.19 -8.70
CA LEU A 83 -3.41 -22.94 -9.02
C LEU A 83 -3.23 -22.77 -10.54
N HIS A 84 -3.35 -21.55 -11.05
CA HIS A 84 -3.00 -21.27 -12.44
C HIS A 84 -1.51 -21.59 -12.74
N PRO A 85 -1.11 -22.03 -13.95
CA PRO A 85 0.29 -22.28 -14.32
C PRO A 85 1.25 -21.15 -13.94
N VAL A 86 0.84 -19.90 -14.14
CA VAL A 86 1.61 -18.71 -13.70
C VAL A 86 1.82 -18.68 -12.18
N GLN A 87 0.81 -18.97 -11.37
CA GLN A 87 0.95 -19.01 -9.90
C GLN A 87 1.92 -20.10 -9.46
N ARG A 88 1.84 -21.30 -10.06
CA ARG A 88 2.79 -22.40 -9.83
C ARG A 88 4.21 -22.01 -10.21
N ALA A 89 4.38 -21.41 -11.39
CA ALA A 89 5.67 -20.98 -11.88
C ALA A 89 6.30 -19.88 -10.99
N PHE A 90 5.51 -18.92 -10.50
CA PHE A 90 6.00 -17.89 -9.57
C PHE A 90 6.50 -18.50 -8.27
N ALA A 91 5.79 -19.51 -7.75
CA ALA A 91 6.20 -20.25 -6.55
C ALA A 91 7.47 -21.08 -6.77
N HIS A 92 7.64 -21.66 -7.96
CA HIS A 92 8.78 -22.52 -8.29
C HIS A 92 10.06 -21.74 -8.63
N HIS A 93 9.95 -20.62 -9.35
CA HIS A 93 11.13 -19.88 -9.86
C HIS A 93 11.58 -18.71 -8.98
N ASP A 94 11.16 -18.69 -7.71
CA ASP A 94 11.40 -17.57 -6.78
C ASP A 94 10.97 -16.22 -7.36
N GLY A 95 9.81 -16.18 -8.03
CA GLY A 95 9.19 -14.96 -8.56
C GLY A 95 8.63 -14.02 -7.48
N LEU A 96 9.01 -14.22 -6.22
CA LEU A 96 8.50 -13.51 -5.06
C LEU A 96 9.50 -13.51 -3.90
N GLN A 97 9.43 -12.50 -3.04
CA GLN A 97 10.15 -12.48 -1.75
C GLN A 97 9.21 -12.04 -0.64
N CYS A 98 9.09 -10.73 -0.38
CA CYS A 98 8.14 -10.21 0.61
C CYS A 98 6.70 -10.55 0.24
N GLY A 99 6.40 -10.61 -1.07
CA GLY A 99 5.11 -11.03 -1.62
C GLY A 99 4.09 -9.90 -1.82
N TYR A 100 4.38 -8.67 -1.39
CA TYR A 100 3.38 -7.59 -1.43
C TYR A 100 3.03 -7.17 -2.88
N CYS A 101 3.99 -7.15 -3.79
CA CYS A 101 3.71 -6.86 -5.20
C CYS A 101 3.23 -8.08 -6.01
N THR A 102 3.40 -9.29 -5.48
CA THR A 102 3.20 -10.54 -6.21
C THR A 102 1.79 -10.70 -6.79
N PRO A 103 0.70 -10.38 -6.06
CA PRO A 103 -0.65 -10.43 -6.63
C PRO A 103 -0.82 -9.64 -7.93
N GLY A 104 -0.38 -8.38 -7.97
CA GLY A 104 -0.49 -7.55 -9.17
C GLY A 104 0.31 -8.11 -10.34
N PHE A 105 1.53 -8.58 -10.08
CA PHE A 105 2.35 -9.27 -11.10
C PHE A 105 1.66 -10.51 -11.64
N VAL A 106 1.08 -11.35 -10.76
CA VAL A 106 0.40 -12.59 -11.16
C VAL A 106 -0.80 -12.28 -12.06
N VAL A 107 -1.65 -11.32 -11.68
CA VAL A 107 -2.83 -10.95 -12.47
C VAL A 107 -2.44 -10.54 -13.90
N ASP A 108 -1.46 -9.66 -14.03
CA ASP A 108 -1.01 -9.17 -15.35
C ASP A 108 -0.30 -10.27 -16.15
N ALA A 109 0.50 -11.10 -15.47
CA ALA A 109 1.18 -12.24 -16.07
C ALA A 109 0.21 -13.32 -16.56
N VAL A 110 -0.92 -13.53 -15.89
CA VAL A 110 -2.00 -14.41 -16.37
C VAL A 110 -2.61 -13.87 -17.65
N ALA A 111 -2.98 -12.58 -17.68
CA ALA A 111 -3.50 -11.95 -18.89
C ALA A 111 -2.50 -12.01 -20.07
N PHE A 112 -1.20 -11.83 -19.81
CA PHE A 112 -0.15 -12.02 -20.80
C PHE A 112 -0.06 -13.48 -21.27
N HIS A 113 0.03 -14.42 -20.33
CA HIS A 113 0.13 -15.86 -20.59
C HIS A 113 -1.03 -16.34 -21.46
N ASP A 114 -2.27 -16.04 -21.10
CA ASP A 114 -3.45 -16.57 -21.78
C ASP A 114 -3.53 -16.10 -23.22
N ARG A 115 -3.26 -14.81 -23.47
CA ARG A 115 -3.15 -14.27 -24.83
C ARG A 115 -2.00 -14.92 -25.60
N TRP A 116 -0.84 -15.05 -24.96
CA TRP A 116 0.33 -15.66 -25.59
C TRP A 116 0.05 -17.10 -26.02
N ARG A 117 -0.55 -17.93 -25.15
CA ARG A 117 -0.88 -19.33 -25.44
C ARG A 117 -1.84 -19.48 -26.60
N VAL A 118 -2.82 -18.58 -26.72
CA VAL A 118 -3.76 -18.56 -27.86
C VAL A 118 -3.05 -18.26 -29.18
N GLU A 119 -2.13 -17.30 -29.17
CA GLU A 119 -1.46 -16.81 -30.39
C GLU A 119 -0.26 -17.69 -30.80
N HIS A 120 0.47 -18.25 -29.83
CA HIS A 120 1.78 -18.86 -30.03
C HIS A 120 1.87 -20.31 -29.51
N GLY A 121 0.79 -20.89 -28.98
CA GLY A 121 0.82 -22.23 -28.40
C GLY A 121 1.76 -22.30 -27.20
N THR A 122 2.73 -23.21 -27.21
CA THR A 122 3.73 -23.39 -26.14
C THR A 122 5.11 -22.83 -26.51
N ASP A 123 5.19 -21.92 -27.48
CA ASP A 123 6.45 -21.25 -27.78
C ASP A 123 6.89 -20.38 -26.59
N GLU A 124 8.19 -20.32 -26.31
CA GLU A 124 8.72 -19.51 -25.23
C GLU A 124 8.78 -18.02 -25.63
N PRO A 125 8.14 -17.10 -24.89
CA PRO A 125 8.32 -15.67 -25.13
C PRO A 125 9.72 -15.22 -24.74
N ALA A 126 10.34 -14.39 -25.59
CA ALA A 126 11.60 -13.74 -25.26
C ALA A 126 11.48 -12.92 -23.98
N ARG A 127 12.55 -12.89 -23.18
CA ARG A 127 12.60 -12.15 -21.90
C ARG A 127 12.17 -10.70 -22.06
N GLU A 128 12.60 -10.02 -23.12
CA GLU A 128 12.29 -8.62 -23.40
C GLU A 128 10.78 -8.40 -23.66
N THR A 129 10.11 -9.37 -24.28
CA THR A 129 8.67 -9.36 -24.49
C THR A 129 7.92 -9.43 -23.16
N ILE A 130 8.34 -10.34 -22.27
CA ILE A 130 7.77 -10.46 -20.92
C ILE A 130 8.02 -9.19 -20.11
N ALA A 131 9.25 -8.66 -20.15
CA ALA A 131 9.62 -7.45 -19.44
C ALA A 131 8.82 -6.22 -19.92
N ALA A 132 8.55 -6.13 -21.22
CA ALA A 132 7.70 -5.08 -21.77
C ALA A 132 6.25 -5.22 -21.31
N ALA A 133 5.70 -6.44 -21.30
CA ALA A 133 4.35 -6.71 -20.81
C ALA A 133 4.18 -6.34 -19.32
N LEU A 134 5.18 -6.63 -18.49
CA LEU A 134 5.14 -6.39 -17.04
C LEU A 134 5.82 -5.08 -16.60
N ALA A 135 6.10 -4.17 -17.53
CA ALA A 135 6.82 -2.92 -17.25
C ALA A 135 6.08 -1.98 -16.27
N GLY A 136 4.78 -2.20 -16.06
CA GLY A 136 3.95 -1.46 -15.10
C GLY A 136 4.16 -1.85 -13.63
N HIS A 137 5.03 -2.81 -13.32
CA HIS A 137 5.19 -3.34 -11.97
C HIS A 137 6.55 -3.01 -11.34
N LEU A 138 6.52 -2.63 -10.06
CA LEU A 138 7.72 -2.38 -9.26
C LEU A 138 7.87 -3.43 -8.16
N CYS A 139 9.04 -4.06 -8.10
CA CYS A 139 9.47 -4.96 -7.05
C CYS A 139 10.71 -4.41 -6.33
N ARG A 140 10.56 -4.02 -5.06
CA ARG A 140 11.70 -3.51 -4.26
C ARG A 140 12.64 -4.62 -3.77
N CYS A 141 12.13 -5.85 -3.64
CA CYS A 141 12.94 -7.04 -3.36
C CYS A 141 13.82 -7.46 -4.54
N GLY A 142 13.53 -6.99 -5.76
CA GLY A 142 14.30 -7.31 -6.95
C GLY A 142 14.05 -8.71 -7.52
N ALA A 143 12.86 -9.27 -7.36
CA ALA A 143 12.52 -10.63 -7.82
C ALA A 143 12.30 -10.76 -9.36
N TYR A 144 12.65 -9.74 -10.15
CA TYR A 144 12.29 -9.63 -11.57
C TYR A 144 12.75 -10.82 -12.42
N GLU A 145 13.99 -11.29 -12.28
CA GLU A 145 14.47 -12.44 -13.06
C GLU A 145 13.73 -13.73 -12.70
N GLY A 146 13.32 -13.90 -11.45
CA GLY A 146 12.44 -15.00 -11.03
C GLY A 146 11.06 -14.89 -11.69
N VAL A 147 10.49 -13.69 -11.72
CA VAL A 147 9.21 -13.39 -12.41
C VAL A 147 9.31 -13.70 -13.90
N PHE A 148 10.35 -13.23 -14.59
CA PHE A 148 10.49 -13.44 -16.04
C PHE A 148 10.65 -14.92 -16.40
N ARG A 149 11.46 -15.66 -15.62
CA ARG A 149 11.59 -17.12 -15.79
C ARG A 149 10.27 -17.84 -15.53
N ALA A 150 9.52 -17.42 -14.49
CA ALA A 150 8.22 -17.99 -14.18
C ALA A 150 7.23 -17.83 -15.34
N VAL A 151 7.12 -16.63 -15.89
CA VAL A 151 6.20 -16.37 -17.02
C VAL A 151 6.61 -17.15 -18.26
N ALA A 152 7.91 -17.18 -18.59
CA ALA A 152 8.42 -17.99 -19.71
C ALA A 152 8.08 -19.48 -19.52
N ALA A 153 8.27 -20.01 -18.31
CA ALA A 153 8.01 -21.41 -17.97
C ALA A 153 6.53 -21.77 -18.06
N ALA A 154 5.66 -20.91 -17.56
CA ALA A 154 4.22 -21.07 -17.71
C ALA A 154 3.82 -21.04 -19.20
N CYS A 155 4.34 -20.09 -19.98
CA CYS A 155 3.98 -19.96 -21.40
C CYS A 155 4.42 -21.17 -22.23
N ARG A 156 5.56 -21.80 -21.93
CA ARG A 156 6.02 -23.01 -22.62
C ARG A 156 5.44 -24.32 -22.07
N GLY A 157 4.48 -24.23 -21.16
CA GLY A 157 3.71 -25.37 -20.66
C GLY A 157 4.38 -26.20 -19.55
N GLU A 158 5.51 -25.76 -18.98
CA GLU A 158 6.19 -26.53 -17.92
C GLU A 158 5.38 -26.66 -16.63
N HIS A 159 4.40 -25.77 -16.45
CA HIS A 159 3.57 -25.72 -15.26
C HIS A 159 2.09 -25.98 -15.59
N ASP A 160 1.76 -26.63 -16.71
CA ASP A 160 0.37 -26.94 -17.11
C ASP A 160 -0.25 -28.03 -16.22
N ASP A 161 0.52 -29.04 -15.84
CA ASP A 161 0.06 -30.15 -15.01
C ASP A 161 0.29 -29.90 -13.50
N GLY A 162 -0.77 -30.10 -12.71
CA GLY A 162 -0.77 -29.82 -11.27
C GLY A 162 -0.05 -30.88 -10.43
N ALA A 163 1.20 -30.61 -10.05
CA ALA A 163 1.84 -30.97 -8.77
C ALA A 163 3.35 -30.64 -8.79
N GLY A 164 3.70 -29.38 -9.04
CA GLY A 164 5.06 -28.91 -8.76
C GLY A 164 5.25 -28.69 -7.26
N THR A 165 6.32 -29.23 -6.67
CA THR A 165 6.66 -28.98 -5.27
C THR A 165 6.85 -27.48 -5.05
N VAL A 166 6.02 -26.91 -4.17
CA VAL A 166 6.18 -25.54 -3.70
C VAL A 166 7.41 -25.53 -2.79
N GLU A 167 8.56 -25.07 -3.29
CA GLU A 167 9.81 -25.05 -2.53
C GLU A 167 9.76 -24.09 -1.33
N ARG A 168 8.90 -23.07 -1.39
CA ARG A 168 8.70 -22.07 -0.35
C ARG A 168 7.34 -22.16 0.33
N VAL A 169 7.35 -22.39 1.64
CA VAL A 169 6.16 -22.52 2.48
C VAL A 169 5.18 -21.32 2.38
N ASP A 170 5.69 -20.12 2.14
CA ASP A 170 4.91 -18.89 2.07
C ASP A 170 4.47 -18.51 0.64
N ALA A 171 4.96 -19.21 -0.38
CA ALA A 171 4.65 -18.91 -1.77
C ALA A 171 3.16 -19.07 -2.13
N PRO A 172 2.44 -20.14 -1.70
CA PRO A 172 1.04 -20.33 -2.08
C PRO A 172 0.17 -19.16 -1.64
N ALA A 173 0.37 -18.68 -0.42
CA ALA A 173 -0.37 -17.53 0.11
C ALA A 173 -0.06 -16.23 -0.65
N LYS A 174 1.19 -16.06 -1.11
CA LYS A 174 1.65 -14.85 -1.80
C LYS A 174 1.20 -14.79 -3.26
N VAL A 175 1.16 -15.91 -3.96
CA VAL A 175 0.71 -15.97 -5.37
C VAL A 175 -0.81 -16.00 -5.52
N THR A 176 -1.54 -16.36 -4.46
CA THR A 176 -3.02 -16.34 -4.42
C THR A 176 -3.60 -15.08 -3.77
N GLY A 177 -2.76 -14.22 -3.20
CA GLY A 177 -3.21 -13.03 -2.46
C GLY A 177 -3.74 -13.29 -1.05
N SER A 178 -3.78 -14.54 -0.59
CA SER A 178 -4.25 -14.90 0.77
C SER A 178 -3.23 -14.60 1.87
N ALA A 179 -2.00 -14.21 1.52
CA ALA A 179 -1.03 -13.69 2.49
C ALA A 179 -1.53 -12.38 3.11
N VAL A 180 -1.71 -12.41 4.44
CA VAL A 180 -2.20 -11.28 5.25
C VAL A 180 -1.02 -10.41 5.71
N TYR A 181 -1.08 -9.13 5.38
CA TYR A 181 -0.17 -8.09 5.84
C TYR A 181 -0.89 -7.16 6.82
N THR A 182 -0.14 -6.30 7.51
CA THR A 182 -0.69 -5.35 8.49
C THR A 182 -1.77 -4.44 7.92
N THR A 183 -1.68 -4.09 6.63
CA THR A 183 -2.69 -3.28 5.93
C THR A 183 -4.00 -4.03 5.64
N ASP A 184 -3.98 -5.35 5.70
CA ASP A 184 -5.14 -6.23 5.42
C ASP A 184 -5.97 -6.52 6.68
N VAL A 185 -5.44 -6.20 7.86
CA VAL A 185 -6.09 -6.49 9.14
C VAL A 185 -7.15 -5.44 9.46
N SER A 186 -8.36 -5.89 9.75
CA SER A 186 -9.45 -5.06 10.28
C SER A 186 -10.03 -5.71 11.54
N LEU A 187 -10.25 -4.92 12.58
CA LEU A 187 -10.78 -5.37 13.88
C LEU A 187 -12.15 -4.73 14.16
N PRO A 188 -13.07 -5.42 14.86
CA PRO A 188 -14.32 -4.82 15.29
C PRO A 188 -14.09 -3.54 16.10
N GLY A 189 -14.71 -2.44 15.68
CA GLY A 189 -14.57 -1.13 16.34
C GLY A 189 -13.21 -0.45 16.16
N MET A 190 -12.39 -0.90 15.19
CA MET A 190 -11.10 -0.30 14.90
C MET A 190 -11.23 1.16 14.47
N LEU A 191 -10.48 2.05 15.11
CA LEU A 191 -10.31 3.42 14.65
C LEU A 191 -9.08 3.53 13.73
N HIS A 192 -9.19 4.36 12.72
CA HIS A 192 -8.12 4.70 11.79
C HIS A 192 -7.49 6.03 12.17
N ALA A 193 -6.17 6.03 12.37
CA ALA A 193 -5.43 7.24 12.69
C ALA A 193 -4.85 7.89 11.44
N ALA A 194 -4.87 9.22 11.39
CA ALA A 194 -4.19 10.00 10.35
C ALA A 194 -3.42 11.18 10.96
N PHE A 195 -2.19 11.36 10.48
CA PHE A 195 -1.29 12.37 11.01
C PHE A 195 -1.41 13.69 10.24
N ARG A 196 -1.55 14.79 10.98
CA ARG A 196 -1.21 16.12 10.49
C ARG A 196 0.29 16.33 10.67
N ARG A 197 1.01 16.41 9.56
CA ARG A 197 2.47 16.55 9.52
C ARG A 197 2.89 17.96 9.15
N SER A 198 4.10 18.36 9.55
CA SER A 198 4.70 19.64 9.16
C SER A 198 4.94 19.70 7.66
N HIS A 199 4.56 20.81 7.04
CA HIS A 199 4.90 21.13 5.64
C HIS A 199 6.19 21.96 5.51
N VAL A 200 6.77 22.42 6.63
CA VAL A 200 8.02 23.20 6.67
C VAL A 200 9.14 22.40 7.32
N ALA A 201 10.38 22.69 6.90
CA ALA A 201 11.58 22.04 7.42
C ALA A 201 11.96 22.55 8.83
N ALA A 202 11.64 23.80 9.19
CA ALA A 202 11.72 24.28 10.55
C ALA A 202 10.63 25.31 10.85
N GLY A 203 10.06 25.25 12.05
CA GLY A 203 8.92 26.08 12.39
C GLY A 203 8.55 26.01 13.86
N ILE A 204 7.72 26.96 14.30
CA ILE A 204 7.05 26.94 15.61
C ILE A 204 5.56 26.75 15.36
N VAL A 205 4.97 25.73 15.98
CA VAL A 205 3.56 25.39 15.84
C VAL A 205 2.74 26.14 16.90
N GLY A 206 1.75 26.90 16.46
CA GLY A 206 0.79 27.54 17.36
C GLY A 206 -0.08 26.52 18.11
N PRO A 207 -0.93 26.94 19.06
CA PRO A 207 -1.87 26.05 19.72
C PRO A 207 -2.76 25.30 18.71
N ILE A 208 -3.10 24.04 19.01
CA ILE A 208 -3.97 23.21 18.17
C ILE A 208 -5.31 23.04 18.87
N THR A 209 -6.38 23.31 18.14
CA THR A 209 -7.76 23.09 18.60
C THR A 209 -8.39 22.02 17.73
N PHE A 210 -8.88 20.95 18.34
CA PHE A 210 -9.62 19.92 17.64
C PHE A 210 -11.09 20.32 17.52
N PRO A 211 -11.73 20.16 16.33
CA PRO A 211 -13.16 20.41 16.19
C PRO A 211 -13.99 19.53 17.13
N PRO A 212 -15.18 19.98 17.57
CA PRO A 212 -16.08 19.16 18.37
C PRO A 212 -16.36 17.80 17.71
N GLY A 213 -16.29 16.73 18.49
CA GLY A 213 -16.51 15.36 18.01
C GLY A 213 -15.31 14.69 17.32
N VAL A 214 -14.20 15.39 17.11
CA VAL A 214 -12.98 14.80 16.54
C VAL A 214 -12.10 14.26 17.66
N ALA A 215 -11.87 12.94 17.66
CA ALA A 215 -10.85 12.33 18.52
C ALA A 215 -9.47 12.69 17.98
N GLY A 216 -8.67 13.43 18.75
CA GLY A 216 -7.34 13.84 18.32
C GLY A 216 -6.37 14.14 19.46
N VAL A 217 -5.08 14.09 19.15
CA VAL A 217 -3.98 14.31 20.08
C VAL A 217 -3.00 15.31 19.48
N ASP A 218 -2.70 16.36 20.23
CA ASP A 218 -1.56 17.25 19.95
C ASP A 218 -0.28 16.53 20.38
N LEU A 219 0.48 16.02 19.40
CA LEU A 219 1.66 15.20 19.66
C LEU A 219 2.79 16.03 20.26
N LEU A 220 2.91 17.31 19.87
CA LEU A 220 3.93 18.20 20.39
C LEU A 220 3.65 18.63 21.83
N ALA A 221 2.38 18.58 22.29
CA ALA A 221 2.04 18.81 23.69
C ALA A 221 2.36 17.61 24.59
N GLN A 222 2.40 16.39 24.04
CA GLN A 222 2.76 15.17 24.77
C GLN A 222 4.28 15.02 24.98
N GLU A 223 5.07 15.65 24.12
CA GLU A 223 6.53 15.53 24.10
C GLU A 223 7.24 16.46 25.10
N GLY A 224 6.48 17.30 25.80
CA GLY A 224 6.95 18.17 26.89
C GLY A 224 6.22 19.51 26.90
N PRO A 225 6.12 20.19 28.07
CA PRO A 225 5.23 21.34 28.26
C PRO A 225 5.63 22.64 27.52
N GLY A 226 6.50 22.61 26.52
CA GLY A 226 6.91 23.83 25.82
C GLY A 226 7.59 23.70 24.45
N ASP A 227 7.95 22.50 24.00
CA ASP A 227 8.63 22.37 22.71
C ASP A 227 7.63 22.27 21.54
N ARG A 228 7.24 23.43 21.02
CA ARG A 228 6.36 23.56 19.85
C ARG A 228 7.13 23.53 18.52
N ARG A 229 8.40 23.10 18.51
CA ARG A 229 9.28 23.23 17.35
C ARG A 229 9.17 22.02 16.43
N VAL A 230 8.93 22.29 15.14
CA VAL A 230 9.17 21.33 14.06
C VAL A 230 10.57 21.54 13.50
N ARG A 231 11.25 20.43 13.21
CA ARG A 231 12.69 20.35 12.88
C ARG A 231 12.96 19.67 11.55
N TRP A 232 11.94 19.07 10.93
CA TRP A 232 12.01 18.54 9.57
C TRP A 232 10.63 18.55 8.91
N ALA A 233 10.63 18.58 7.57
CA ALA A 233 9.41 18.43 6.78
C ALA A 233 8.88 17.00 6.97
N GLY A 234 7.58 16.87 7.25
CA GLY A 234 6.95 15.59 7.56
C GLY A 234 6.92 15.20 9.03
N GLN A 235 7.49 16.01 9.94
CA GLN A 235 7.40 15.77 11.39
C GLN A 235 5.91 15.68 11.82
N PRO A 236 5.49 14.62 12.53
CA PRO A 236 4.16 14.54 13.12
C PRO A 236 3.89 15.73 14.06
N ILE A 237 2.76 16.41 13.87
CA ILE A 237 2.33 17.54 14.72
C ILE A 237 1.12 17.14 15.57
N ALA A 238 0.13 16.54 14.91
CA ALA A 238 -1.07 16.04 15.56
C ALA A 238 -1.52 14.76 14.88
N VAL A 239 -2.35 13.99 15.56
CA VAL A 239 -3.03 12.82 15.01
C VAL A 239 -4.51 12.93 15.32
N VAL A 240 -5.34 12.53 14.37
CA VAL A 240 -6.79 12.37 14.55
C VAL A 240 -7.17 10.93 14.26
N ALA A 241 -8.26 10.48 14.88
CA ALA A 241 -8.81 9.14 14.68
C ALA A 241 -10.28 9.22 14.24
N ALA A 242 -10.68 8.31 13.36
CA ALA A 242 -12.06 8.17 12.89
C ALA A 242 -12.39 6.71 12.56
N GLU A 243 -13.67 6.41 12.32
CA GLU A 243 -14.14 5.05 12.01
C GLU A 243 -13.76 4.57 10.60
N SER A 244 -13.33 5.48 9.71
CA SER A 244 -12.84 5.12 8.39
C SER A 244 -11.50 5.79 8.05
N PRO A 245 -10.65 5.15 7.22
CA PRO A 245 -9.40 5.76 6.76
C PRO A 245 -9.62 7.08 6.01
N ALA A 246 -10.65 7.14 5.17
CA ALA A 246 -10.97 8.31 4.36
C ALA A 246 -11.32 9.52 5.24
N GLU A 247 -12.16 9.29 6.26
CA GLU A 247 -12.52 10.33 7.22
C GLU A 247 -11.33 10.77 8.07
N ALA A 248 -10.54 9.85 8.61
CA ALA A 248 -9.35 10.19 9.38
C ALA A 248 -8.41 11.09 8.57
N ARG A 249 -8.15 10.73 7.32
CA ARG A 249 -7.31 11.52 6.39
C ARG A 249 -7.93 12.90 6.09
N ARG A 250 -9.25 12.98 5.91
CA ARG A 250 -9.97 14.25 5.71
C ARG A 250 -9.78 15.17 6.92
N LEU A 251 -10.10 14.67 8.12
CA LEU A 251 -9.94 15.39 9.38
C LEU A 251 -8.50 15.87 9.60
N ALA A 252 -7.50 15.03 9.30
CA ALA A 252 -6.09 15.42 9.43
C ALA A 252 -5.68 16.54 8.46
N ARG A 253 -6.24 16.56 7.24
CA ARG A 253 -5.98 17.61 6.24
C ARG A 253 -6.66 18.93 6.61
N GLU A 254 -7.89 18.85 7.11
CA GLU A 254 -8.72 20.02 7.45
C GLU A 254 -8.37 20.64 8.81
N LEU A 255 -7.62 19.92 9.66
CA LEU A 255 -7.15 20.46 10.94
C LEU A 255 -6.31 21.73 10.73
N ASP A 256 -6.81 22.86 11.24
CA ASP A 256 -6.11 24.14 11.19
C ASP A 256 -4.91 24.11 12.15
N VAL A 257 -3.71 24.16 11.56
CA VAL A 257 -2.44 24.15 12.29
C VAL A 257 -1.58 25.28 11.74
N ARG A 258 -1.44 26.34 12.52
CA ARG A 258 -0.57 27.47 12.18
C ARG A 258 0.87 27.13 12.51
N VAL A 259 1.75 27.29 11.53
CA VAL A 259 3.19 27.10 11.69
C VAL A 259 3.91 28.37 11.25
N THR A 260 4.69 28.96 12.17
CA THR A 260 5.57 30.08 11.86
C THR A 260 6.93 29.53 11.46
N THR A 261 7.23 29.58 10.16
CA THR A 261 8.51 29.12 9.59
C THR A 261 9.70 29.77 10.29
N GLN A 262 10.72 28.97 10.59
CA GLN A 262 11.98 29.42 11.16
C GLN A 262 13.09 29.30 10.11
N PRO A 263 14.21 30.04 10.24
CA PRO A 263 15.40 29.80 9.43
C PRO A 263 15.87 28.35 9.55
N PHE A 264 16.23 27.73 8.43
CA PHE A 264 16.78 26.38 8.37
C PHE A 264 17.82 26.28 7.26
N VAL A 265 18.63 25.22 7.32
CA VAL A 265 19.56 24.80 6.29
C VAL A 265 19.30 23.33 5.98
N VAL A 266 19.40 22.96 4.72
CA VAL A 266 19.22 21.57 4.25
C VAL A 266 20.54 20.92 3.86
N ASP A 267 21.59 21.72 3.71
CA ASP A 267 22.92 21.27 3.33
C ASP A 267 23.82 21.09 4.57
N PRO A 268 24.48 19.92 4.73
CA PRO A 268 25.38 19.68 5.85
C PRO A 268 26.58 20.63 5.91
N ALA A 269 27.11 21.09 4.78
CA ALA A 269 28.25 22.01 4.75
C ALA A 269 27.84 23.43 5.16
N GLU A 270 26.60 23.83 4.88
CA GLU A 270 26.03 25.07 5.43
C GLU A 270 25.72 24.97 6.93
N ALA A 271 25.26 23.81 7.39
CA ALA A 271 24.92 23.59 8.80
C ALA A 271 26.09 23.70 9.77
N VAL A 272 27.32 23.50 9.31
CA VAL A 272 28.53 23.65 10.12
C VAL A 272 29.13 25.06 10.08
N ARG A 273 28.60 25.97 9.25
CA ARG A 273 29.12 27.33 9.16
C ARG A 273 28.77 28.15 10.42
N PRO A 274 29.64 29.08 10.85
CA PRO A 274 29.30 30.02 11.90
C PRO A 274 28.01 30.78 11.58
N GLY A 275 27.09 30.84 12.55
CA GLY A 275 25.80 31.53 12.39
C GLY A 275 24.71 30.72 11.69
N ALA A 276 24.97 29.45 11.31
CA ALA A 276 23.92 28.57 10.82
C ALA A 276 22.78 28.42 11.85
N PRO A 277 21.52 28.35 11.41
CA PRO A 277 20.39 28.15 12.31
C PRO A 277 20.54 26.87 13.14
N LEU A 278 20.40 26.99 14.46
CA LEU A 278 20.48 25.84 15.35
C LEU A 278 19.15 25.06 15.33
N VAL A 279 19.25 23.76 15.07
CA VAL A 279 18.11 22.82 15.23
C VAL A 279 17.71 22.68 16.70
N TYR A 280 18.70 22.74 17.59
CA TYR A 280 18.54 22.72 19.04
C TYR A 280 19.29 23.91 19.64
N GLY A 281 18.59 24.78 20.38
CA GLY A 281 19.18 25.98 20.97
C GLY A 281 20.15 25.66 22.11
N SER A 282 19.93 24.56 22.83
CA SER A 282 20.79 24.11 23.92
C SER A 282 20.93 22.58 23.99
N ARG A 283 21.88 22.10 24.78
CA ARG A 283 22.02 20.66 25.09
C ARG A 283 20.80 20.12 25.87
N ALA A 284 20.18 20.96 26.70
CA ALA A 284 18.96 20.61 27.40
C ALA A 284 17.79 20.45 26.42
N ASP A 285 17.66 21.38 25.46
CA ASP A 285 16.65 21.32 24.40
C ASP A 285 16.81 20.04 23.58
N ARG A 286 18.05 19.69 23.20
CA ARG A 286 18.31 18.44 22.47
C ARG A 286 17.95 17.20 23.27
N LYS A 287 18.15 17.21 24.59
CA LYS A 287 17.82 16.08 25.47
C LYS A 287 16.31 15.95 25.69
N ALA A 288 15.60 17.07 25.72
CA ALA A 288 14.15 17.12 25.87
C ALA A 288 13.41 16.91 24.54
N ALA A 289 14.10 17.09 23.41
CA ALA A 289 13.48 16.96 22.11
C ALA A 289 13.01 15.52 21.83
N PRO A 290 11.94 15.37 21.03
CA PRO A 290 11.43 14.07 20.65
C PRO A 290 12.48 13.24 19.92
N SER A 291 12.46 11.94 20.15
CA SER A 291 13.20 10.97 19.34
C SER A 291 12.76 11.09 17.87
N ALA A 292 13.71 11.23 16.96
CA ALA A 292 13.46 11.15 15.52
C ALA A 292 13.21 9.71 15.03
N GLY A 293 13.31 8.71 15.92
CA GLY A 293 12.95 7.33 15.61
C GLY A 293 11.44 7.19 15.38
N GLU A 294 11.06 6.29 14.48
CA GLU A 294 9.66 5.89 14.27
C GLU A 294 9.13 5.21 15.55
N GLY A 295 8.55 6.02 16.44
CA GLY A 295 7.99 5.57 17.70
C GLY A 295 8.44 6.47 18.84
N GLY A 296 7.57 7.41 19.23
CA GLY A 296 7.55 7.81 20.62
C GLY A 296 7.22 6.55 21.45
N SER A 297 7.85 6.40 22.62
CA SER A 297 7.30 5.48 23.60
C SER A 297 5.88 5.93 23.88
N MET A 298 4.89 5.15 23.44
CA MET A 298 3.51 5.36 23.85
C MET A 298 3.51 5.46 25.38
N PRO A 299 3.00 6.53 26.00
CA PRO A 299 2.98 6.68 27.45
C PRO A 299 1.97 5.74 28.13
N VAL A 300 1.43 4.77 27.39
CA VAL A 300 0.42 3.84 27.86
C VAL A 300 1.15 2.55 28.28
N PRO A 301 1.00 2.08 29.53
CA PRO A 301 1.47 0.76 29.90
C PRO A 301 0.81 -0.25 28.95
N TRP A 302 1.61 -1.06 28.27
CA TRP A 302 1.11 -2.21 27.54
C TRP A 302 0.51 -3.21 28.55
N ASP A 303 -0.83 -3.36 28.56
CA ASP A 303 -1.55 -4.33 29.42
C ASP A 303 -1.81 -5.67 28.70
N GLY A 304 -0.83 -6.13 27.92
CA GLY A 304 -0.91 -7.39 27.17
C GLY A 304 -1.90 -7.37 26.01
N ASN A 305 -1.97 -8.50 25.29
CA ASN A 305 -3.03 -8.79 24.32
C ASN A 305 -4.22 -9.40 25.07
N ARG A 306 -4.93 -8.62 25.88
CA ARG A 306 -6.16 -9.11 26.52
C ARG A 306 -7.32 -8.94 25.54
N HIS A 307 -7.84 -10.07 25.08
CA HIS A 307 -9.09 -10.21 24.33
C HIS A 307 -10.30 -9.82 25.19
#